data_AF-A0A9X0CJZ5-F1
#
_entry.id   AF-A0A9X0CJZ5-F1
#
_cell.length_a   1.000
_cell.length_b   1.000
_cell.length_c   1.000
_cell.angle_alpha   90.00
_cell.angle_beta   90.00
_cell.angle_gamma   90.00
#
_symmetry.space_group_name_H-M   'P 1'
#
loop_
_entity.id
_entity.type
_entity.pdbx_description
1 polymer ?
#
loop_
_entity_poly.entity_id
_entity_poly.type
_entity_poly.pdbx_seq_one_letter_code
_entity_poly.pdbx_strand_id
1 'polypeptide(L)'
;MFPNKQEGIKKCVEHTEESERVQSPDPKIQHFETERIVHKESMDLIKTCAATQQLHLVDKNLSKGASGSDQVDSPRVPLDNGSSKDQLTHTRLSFNVKDMSYAVTRNICLKLNVIDDMLYKDFRMLGEKMGFDNDVTRNLKQKNNPTDELLQMWSVKPEATVQNLIALLKDIELQRMDVAKILEDWVERKGST
;
A
#
# COMPACT_ATOMS: atom_id res chain seq x y z
N MET A 1 21.42 69.05 -29.92
CA MET A 1 20.38 69.29 -30.95
C MET A 1 20.94 68.76 -32.27
N PHE A 2 20.50 67.56 -32.68
CA PHE A 2 20.85 66.93 -33.95
C PHE A 2 19.57 66.33 -34.53
N PRO A 3 19.22 66.58 -35.80
CA PRO A 3 18.05 65.98 -36.42
C PRO A 3 18.39 64.91 -37.48
N ASN A 4 17.44 63.97 -37.60
CA ASN A 4 16.86 63.36 -38.81
C ASN A 4 17.55 62.24 -39.64
N LYS A 5 16.86 61.09 -39.60
CA LYS A 5 16.17 60.32 -40.68
C LYS A 5 16.96 59.56 -41.77
N GLN A 6 16.80 58.23 -41.65
CA GLN A 6 16.20 57.26 -42.60
C GLN A 6 16.89 56.82 -43.91
N GLU A 7 16.66 55.52 -44.17
CA GLU A 7 16.53 54.77 -45.44
C GLU A 7 17.73 54.01 -46.03
N GLY A 8 17.45 52.75 -46.42
CA GLY A 8 18.20 52.03 -47.46
C GLY A 8 18.52 50.56 -47.19
N ILE A 9 17.51 49.68 -47.01
CA ILE A 9 17.73 48.22 -47.09
C ILE A 9 17.84 47.83 -48.57
N LYS A 10 18.96 47.17 -48.91
CA LYS A 10 19.32 46.71 -50.25
C LYS A 10 18.54 45.45 -50.65
N LYS A 11 18.28 45.36 -51.96
CA LYS A 11 17.50 44.36 -52.71
C LYS A 11 18.38 43.18 -53.17
N CYS A 12 17.69 42.11 -53.61
CA CYS A 12 18.05 41.04 -54.56
C CYS A 12 18.44 39.70 -53.86
N VAL A 13 18.00 38.49 -54.26
CA VAL A 13 17.58 37.89 -55.55
C VAL A 13 16.64 36.68 -55.29
N GLU A 14 15.69 36.43 -56.19
CA GLU A 14 14.81 35.24 -56.28
C GLU A 14 15.57 33.96 -56.63
N HIS A 15 15.21 32.83 -56.02
CA HIS A 15 15.24 31.53 -56.70
C HIS A 15 13.99 30.71 -56.37
N THR A 16 13.26 30.44 -57.45
CA THR A 16 12.10 29.57 -57.65
C THR A 16 12.43 28.11 -57.33
N GLU A 17 11.62 27.44 -56.51
CA GLU A 17 11.33 26.00 -56.65
C GLU A 17 9.88 25.71 -56.22
N GLU A 18 9.11 25.10 -57.13
CA GLU A 18 7.74 24.62 -56.93
C GLU A 18 7.69 23.49 -55.91
N SER A 19 6.69 23.49 -55.02
CA SER A 19 6.21 22.26 -54.40
C SER A 19 4.75 22.38 -53.99
N GLU A 20 3.90 21.66 -54.70
CA GLU A 20 2.46 21.51 -54.44
C GLU A 20 2.23 20.91 -53.04
N ARG A 21 1.54 21.64 -52.15
CA ARG A 21 0.82 21.03 -51.02
C ARG A 21 -0.50 21.75 -50.75
N VAL A 22 -1.55 21.09 -51.22
CA VAL A 22 -2.92 20.96 -50.68
C VAL A 22 -3.27 21.87 -49.49
N GLN A 23 -4.21 22.77 -49.76
CA GLN A 23 -4.99 23.57 -48.81
C GLN A 23 -5.55 22.74 -47.64
N SER A 24 -5.21 23.15 -46.42
CA SER A 24 -5.92 22.76 -45.19
C SER A 24 -6.62 24.02 -44.64
N PRO A 25 -7.93 23.97 -44.31
CA PRO A 25 -8.59 25.09 -43.65
C PRO A 25 -8.30 25.08 -42.14
N ASP A 26 -7.91 26.23 -41.61
CA ASP A 26 -7.71 26.50 -40.18
C ASP A 26 -8.95 26.11 -39.34
N PRO A 27 -8.81 25.34 -38.25
CA PRO A 27 -9.89 25.20 -37.27
C PRO A 27 -9.88 26.42 -36.34
N LYS A 28 -10.94 27.23 -36.43
CA LYS A 28 -11.26 28.28 -35.46
C LYS A 28 -11.42 27.66 -34.07
N ILE A 29 -10.50 27.99 -33.17
CA ILE A 29 -10.56 27.59 -31.76
C ILE A 29 -11.75 28.32 -31.13
N GLN A 30 -12.81 27.58 -30.82
CA GLN A 30 -13.88 28.06 -29.95
C GLN A 30 -13.37 28.05 -28.51
N HIS A 31 -13.34 29.23 -27.89
CA HIS A 31 -13.12 29.35 -26.45
C HIS A 31 -14.30 28.67 -25.73
N PHE A 32 -14.01 27.63 -24.97
CA PHE A 32 -14.95 27.10 -23.99
C PHE A 32 -14.60 27.71 -22.62
N GLU A 33 -15.58 28.34 -21.98
CA GLU A 33 -15.46 28.75 -20.59
C GLU A 33 -15.56 27.52 -19.69
N THR A 34 -14.54 27.27 -18.88
CA THR A 34 -14.55 26.22 -17.87
C THR A 34 -15.29 26.73 -16.63
N GLU A 35 -16.50 26.24 -16.40
CA GLU A 35 -17.19 26.43 -15.12
C GLU A 35 -16.37 25.78 -13.99
N ARG A 36 -16.02 26.58 -12.97
CA ARG A 36 -15.41 26.08 -11.73
C ARG A 36 -16.48 25.37 -10.90
N ILE A 37 -16.46 24.04 -10.90
CA ILE A 37 -17.25 23.26 -9.94
C ILE A 37 -16.49 23.26 -8.60
N VAL A 38 -17.01 24.00 -7.63
CA VAL A 38 -16.56 23.94 -6.23
C VAL A 38 -17.20 22.70 -5.60
N HIS A 39 -16.41 21.65 -5.39
CA HIS A 39 -16.87 20.50 -4.60
C HIS A 39 -16.76 20.83 -3.12
N LYS A 40 -17.93 20.90 -2.49
CA LYS A 40 -18.14 21.16 -1.06
C LYS A 40 -17.81 19.88 -0.29
N GLU A 41 -16.80 19.95 0.57
CA GLU A 41 -16.41 18.88 1.48
C GLU A 41 -17.59 18.50 2.40
N SER A 42 -17.87 17.20 2.50
CA SER A 42 -18.78 16.64 3.50
C SER A 42 -17.95 15.77 4.45
N MET A 43 -17.28 16.40 5.40
CA MET A 43 -16.80 15.72 6.61
C MET A 43 -17.99 15.54 7.54
N ASP A 44 -18.50 14.31 7.69
CA ASP A 44 -19.30 13.92 8.86
C ASP A 44 -19.50 12.40 8.87
N LEU A 45 -18.58 11.65 9.48
CA LEU A 45 -18.91 10.37 10.11
C LEU A 45 -17.83 9.89 11.09
N ILE A 46 -17.51 10.71 12.10
CA ILE A 46 -16.91 10.20 13.35
C ILE A 46 -17.79 10.68 14.49
N LYS A 47 -18.87 9.93 14.74
CA LYS A 47 -19.57 10.03 16.02
C LYS A 47 -19.98 8.65 16.50
N THR A 48 -19.39 8.31 17.65
CA THR A 48 -19.97 7.48 18.71
C THR A 48 -19.79 5.97 18.58
N CYS A 49 -18.79 5.43 19.28
CA CYS A 49 -18.85 4.16 20.00
C CYS A 49 -17.82 4.18 21.16
N ALA A 50 -18.05 5.07 22.13
CA ALA A 50 -17.47 4.97 23.46
C ALA A 50 -18.61 4.63 24.42
N ALA A 51 -18.84 3.34 24.68
CA ALA A 51 -19.57 2.84 25.83
C ALA A 51 -19.47 1.30 25.93
N THR A 52 -18.70 0.85 26.91
CA THR A 52 -19.01 -0.28 27.84
C THR A 52 -19.41 -1.63 27.22
N GLN A 53 -18.65 -2.70 27.48
CA GLN A 53 -18.78 -3.45 28.74
C GLN A 53 -17.54 -4.31 29.03
N GLN A 54 -17.03 -4.16 30.25
CA GLN A 54 -16.23 -5.18 30.93
C GLN A 54 -17.11 -6.41 31.22
N LEU A 55 -16.54 -7.61 31.12
CA LEU A 55 -17.03 -8.77 31.86
C LEU A 55 -15.88 -9.75 32.16
N HIS A 56 -15.46 -9.68 33.42
CA HIS A 56 -15.03 -10.76 34.31
C HIS A 56 -13.81 -11.62 33.96
N LEU A 57 -12.69 -11.26 34.61
CA LEU A 57 -11.82 -12.26 35.23
C LEU A 57 -12.62 -13.14 36.19
N VAL A 58 -12.47 -14.45 36.06
CA VAL A 58 -12.77 -15.41 37.14
C VAL A 58 -11.46 -16.04 37.57
N ASP A 59 -10.91 -15.50 38.66
CA ASP A 59 -10.07 -16.24 39.58
C ASP A 59 -10.95 -17.18 40.38
N LYS A 60 -10.64 -18.48 40.36
CA LYS A 60 -11.07 -19.41 41.42
C LYS A 60 -9.88 -20.20 41.93
N ASN A 61 -9.58 -19.89 43.18
CA ASN A 61 -8.60 -20.49 44.06
C ASN A 61 -8.90 -21.97 44.37
N LEU A 62 -7.82 -22.72 44.50
CA LEU A 62 -7.46 -23.57 45.65
C LEU A 62 -8.57 -24.40 46.31
N SER A 63 -8.52 -25.72 46.09
CA SER A 63 -8.98 -26.70 47.07
C SER A 63 -7.86 -27.70 47.38
N LYS A 64 -7.44 -27.67 48.64
CA LYS A 64 -6.52 -28.62 49.28
C LYS A 64 -7.34 -29.87 49.67
N GLY A 65 -6.85 -31.06 49.34
CA GLY A 65 -7.41 -32.33 49.78
C GLY A 65 -6.43 -33.46 49.53
N ALA A 66 -5.85 -34.00 50.60
CA ALA A 66 -4.86 -35.06 50.59
C ALA A 66 -5.50 -36.44 50.32
N SER A 67 -4.70 -37.40 49.82
CA SER A 67 -4.53 -38.76 50.38
C SER A 67 -4.15 -39.80 49.31
N GLY A 68 -2.98 -40.44 49.47
CA GLY A 68 -2.57 -41.77 48.96
C GLY A 68 -2.57 -41.97 47.43
N SER A 69 -1.70 -42.74 46.78
CA SER A 69 -0.80 -43.82 47.22
C SER A 69 0.14 -44.11 46.03
N ASP A 70 1.30 -44.68 46.36
CA ASP A 70 2.07 -45.63 45.57
C ASP A 70 2.78 -45.23 44.26
N GLN A 71 4.10 -45.37 44.38
CA GLN A 71 5.15 -45.54 43.38
C GLN A 71 4.74 -46.15 42.04
N VAL A 72 5.17 -45.50 40.96
CA VAL A 72 5.68 -46.18 39.76
C VAL A 72 6.85 -45.37 39.20
N ASP A 73 7.97 -46.06 39.01
CA ASP A 73 9.20 -45.59 38.42
C ASP A 73 9.09 -45.53 36.87
N SER A 74 9.81 -44.56 36.28
CA SER A 74 10.13 -44.40 34.84
C SER A 74 9.08 -43.74 33.91
N PRO A 75 9.47 -43.11 32.77
CA PRO A 75 10.75 -42.50 32.41
C PRO A 75 10.63 -40.97 32.18
N ARG A 76 11.79 -40.29 32.20
CA ARG A 76 12.00 -38.87 31.89
C ARG A 76 11.25 -38.44 30.61
N VAL A 77 10.19 -37.66 30.79
CA VAL A 77 9.47 -36.97 29.72
C VAL A 77 10.39 -35.91 29.11
N PRO A 78 10.60 -35.87 27.78
CA PRO A 78 11.33 -34.78 27.14
C PRO A 78 10.58 -33.47 27.34
N LEU A 79 11.32 -32.44 27.77
CA LEU A 79 10.85 -31.07 27.91
C LEU A 79 10.32 -30.57 26.55
N ASP A 80 9.01 -30.37 26.45
CA ASP A 80 8.35 -29.75 25.31
C ASP A 80 8.88 -28.32 25.14
N ASN A 81 9.69 -28.14 24.10
CA ASN A 81 10.27 -26.86 23.68
C ASN A 81 9.53 -26.29 22.44
N GLY A 82 8.36 -26.83 22.08
CA GLY A 82 7.61 -26.48 20.88
C GLY A 82 6.65 -25.29 21.02
N SER A 83 6.14 -25.05 22.24
CA SER A 83 5.03 -24.10 22.48
C SER A 83 5.34 -22.63 22.15
N SER A 84 6.60 -22.20 22.24
CA SER A 84 6.99 -20.79 22.08
C SER A 84 6.99 -20.30 20.62
N LYS A 85 7.26 -21.19 19.66
CA LYS A 85 7.36 -20.80 18.25
C LYS A 85 5.98 -20.51 17.66
N ASP A 86 5.01 -21.39 17.94
CA ASP A 86 3.66 -21.31 17.41
C ASP A 86 2.86 -20.13 17.99
N GLN A 87 3.08 -19.80 19.27
CA GLN A 87 2.49 -18.60 19.86
C GLN A 87 3.01 -17.31 19.19
N LEU A 88 4.31 -17.22 18.93
CA LEU A 88 4.90 -16.03 18.32
C LEU A 88 4.54 -15.86 16.84
N THR A 89 4.39 -16.95 16.07
CA THR A 89 3.93 -16.87 14.67
C THR A 89 2.49 -16.40 14.60
N HIS A 90 1.60 -16.96 15.44
CA HIS A 90 0.22 -16.52 15.55
C HIS A 90 0.11 -15.05 16.00
N THR A 91 1.04 -14.61 16.83
CA THR A 91 1.15 -13.21 17.26
C THR A 91 1.52 -12.29 16.09
N ARG A 92 2.51 -12.65 15.26
CA ARG A 92 2.92 -11.78 14.13
C ARG A 92 1.90 -11.70 12.99
N LEU A 93 1.14 -12.76 12.76
CA LEU A 93 0.07 -12.75 11.75
C LEU A 93 -1.04 -11.74 12.08
N SER A 94 -1.31 -11.55 13.37
CA SER A 94 -2.31 -10.58 13.86
C SER A 94 -1.77 -9.16 14.03
N PHE A 95 -0.48 -8.92 13.81
CA PHE A 95 0.08 -7.57 13.85
C PHE A 95 -0.56 -6.70 12.78
N ASN A 96 -0.78 -5.43 13.13
CA ASN A 96 -1.13 -4.43 12.14
C ASN A 96 0.06 -4.21 11.19
N VAL A 97 -0.21 -3.95 9.92
CA VAL A 97 0.84 -3.72 8.92
C VAL A 97 1.81 -2.59 9.28
N LYS A 98 1.38 -1.58 10.04
CA LYS A 98 2.25 -0.49 10.47
C LYS A 98 3.28 -0.91 11.53
N ASP A 99 3.02 -2.01 12.23
CA ASP A 99 3.87 -2.53 13.31
C ASP A 99 4.94 -3.51 12.80
N MET A 100 4.97 -3.74 11.47
CA MET A 100 6.04 -4.52 10.84
C MET A 100 7.39 -3.81 10.99
N SER A 101 8.47 -4.60 11.03
CA SER A 101 9.81 -4.01 11.09
C SER A 101 10.12 -3.25 9.81
N TYR A 102 10.84 -2.14 9.95
CA TYR A 102 11.23 -1.29 8.82
C TYR A 102 11.91 -2.06 7.68
N ALA A 103 12.77 -3.02 8.01
CA ALA A 103 13.47 -3.83 6.99
C ALA A 103 12.51 -4.65 6.12
N VAL A 104 11.44 -5.19 6.70
CA VAL A 104 10.41 -5.95 5.98
C VAL A 104 9.57 -5.02 5.12
N THR A 105 9.07 -3.93 5.71
CA THR A 105 8.29 -2.91 4.99
C THR A 105 9.08 -2.37 3.79
N ARG A 106 10.36 -2.07 3.97
CA ARG A 106 11.25 -1.61 2.89
C ARG A 106 11.36 -2.62 1.75
N ASN A 107 11.53 -3.90 2.04
CA ASN A 107 11.65 -4.94 1.02
C ASN A 107 10.34 -5.11 0.22
N ILE A 108 9.20 -5.03 0.89
CA ILE A 108 7.88 -5.07 0.26
C ILE A 108 7.71 -3.86 -0.67
N CYS A 109 8.03 -2.66 -0.17
CA CYS A 109 7.95 -1.42 -0.96
C CYS A 109 8.81 -1.49 -2.22
N LEU A 110 10.06 -1.96 -2.11
CA LEU A 110 10.95 -2.09 -3.26
C LEU A 110 10.38 -3.02 -4.36
N LYS A 111 9.63 -4.05 -3.97
CA LYS A 111 9.05 -5.01 -4.90
C LYS A 111 7.72 -4.58 -5.52
N LEU A 112 6.91 -3.81 -4.81
CA LEU A 112 5.58 -3.37 -5.25
C LEU A 112 5.58 -1.98 -5.87
N ASN A 113 6.61 -1.17 -5.63
CA ASN A 113 6.78 0.14 -6.30
C ASN A 113 7.25 -0.01 -7.75
N VAL A 114 7.75 -1.19 -8.15
CA VAL A 114 8.07 -1.47 -9.55
C VAL A 114 6.77 -1.56 -10.32
N ILE A 115 6.56 -0.58 -11.19
CA ILE A 115 5.38 -0.48 -12.04
C ILE A 115 5.37 -1.63 -13.04
N ASP A 116 4.29 -2.40 -13.05
CA ASP A 116 4.01 -3.41 -14.06
C ASP A 116 2.82 -2.94 -14.91
N ASP A 117 3.10 -2.23 -16.00
CA ASP A 117 2.05 -1.72 -16.89
C ASP A 117 1.42 -2.82 -17.77
N MET A 118 1.98 -4.03 -17.80
CA MET A 118 1.42 -5.14 -18.57
C MET A 118 0.38 -5.93 -17.78
N LEU A 119 0.70 -6.30 -16.54
CA LEU A 119 -0.18 -7.14 -15.71
C LEU A 119 -0.78 -6.39 -14.52
N TYR A 120 -0.36 -5.15 -14.27
CA TYR A 120 -0.84 -4.32 -13.17
C TYR A 120 -0.59 -4.94 -11.78
N LYS A 121 0.34 -5.89 -11.66
CA LYS A 121 0.64 -6.64 -10.42
C LYS A 121 1.58 -5.88 -9.46
N ASP A 122 1.28 -4.60 -9.27
CA ASP A 122 2.02 -3.68 -8.41
C ASP A 122 1.12 -3.08 -7.33
N PHE A 123 1.57 -2.02 -6.66
CA PHE A 123 0.83 -1.39 -5.56
C PHE A 123 -0.58 -0.92 -5.97
N ARG A 124 -0.83 -0.65 -7.25
CA ARG A 124 -2.12 -0.14 -7.72
C ARG A 124 -3.20 -1.21 -7.58
N MET A 125 -2.96 -2.42 -8.08
CA MET A 125 -3.84 -3.57 -7.88
C MET A 125 -3.98 -3.93 -6.40
N LEU A 126 -2.89 -3.88 -5.64
CA LEU A 126 -2.96 -4.11 -4.20
C LEU A 126 -3.91 -3.11 -3.51
N GLY A 127 -3.86 -1.83 -3.90
CA GLY A 127 -4.75 -0.81 -3.37
C GLY A 127 -6.22 -1.08 -3.71
N GLU A 128 -6.51 -1.49 -4.93
CA GLU A 128 -7.87 -1.91 -5.33
C GLU A 128 -8.36 -3.10 -4.50
N LYS A 129 -7.49 -4.08 -4.24
CA LYS A 129 -7.79 -5.23 -3.36
C LYS A 129 -7.99 -4.86 -1.89
N MET A 130 -7.38 -3.76 -1.44
CA MET A 130 -7.60 -3.16 -0.11
C MET A 130 -8.88 -2.31 -0.04
N GLY A 131 -9.61 -2.19 -1.16
CA GLY A 131 -10.85 -1.42 -1.27
C GLY A 131 -10.64 0.07 -1.46
N PHE A 132 -9.50 0.50 -2.01
CA PHE A 132 -9.30 1.87 -2.48
C PHE A 132 -9.75 2.02 -3.93
N ASP A 133 -10.25 3.19 -4.27
CA ASP A 133 -10.61 3.50 -5.65
C ASP A 133 -9.36 3.74 -6.53
N ASN A 134 -9.60 3.77 -7.85
CA ASN A 134 -8.53 3.97 -8.82
C ASN A 134 -7.91 5.38 -8.74
N ASP A 135 -8.69 6.40 -8.35
CA ASP A 135 -8.19 7.77 -8.24
C ASP A 135 -7.18 7.91 -7.09
N VAL A 136 -7.41 7.24 -5.96
CA VAL A 136 -6.48 7.11 -4.84
C VAL A 136 -5.20 6.44 -5.31
N THR A 137 -5.28 5.29 -5.97
CA THR A 137 -4.07 4.56 -6.42
C THR A 137 -3.32 5.33 -7.51
N ARG A 138 -4.02 6.07 -8.36
CA ARG A 138 -3.42 6.99 -9.34
C ARG A 138 -2.72 8.17 -8.68
N ASN A 139 -3.29 8.76 -7.62
CA ASN A 139 -2.64 9.83 -6.86
C ASN A 139 -1.37 9.33 -6.16
N LEU A 140 -1.42 8.12 -5.59
CA LEU A 140 -0.28 7.49 -4.94
C LEU A 140 0.95 7.37 -5.86
N LYS A 141 0.76 7.20 -7.18
CA LYS A 141 1.85 7.16 -8.17
C LYS A 141 2.78 8.39 -8.12
N GLN A 142 2.29 9.53 -7.61
CA GLN A 142 3.07 10.77 -7.48
C GLN A 142 3.95 10.80 -6.22
N LYS A 143 3.77 9.84 -5.30
CA LYS A 143 4.50 9.77 -4.04
C LYS A 143 5.86 9.10 -4.22
N ASN A 144 6.80 9.42 -3.34
CA ASN A 144 8.14 8.81 -3.35
C ASN A 144 8.10 7.31 -3.05
N ASN A 145 7.18 6.88 -2.18
CA ASN A 145 6.99 5.48 -1.83
C ASN A 145 5.49 5.15 -1.80
N PRO A 146 4.89 4.85 -2.96
CA PRO A 146 3.45 4.63 -3.06
C PRO A 146 2.96 3.45 -2.21
N THR A 147 3.74 2.37 -2.12
CA THR A 147 3.36 1.19 -1.31
C THR A 147 3.35 1.52 0.18
N ASP A 148 4.34 2.25 0.69
CA ASP A 148 4.37 2.61 2.11
C ASP A 148 3.19 3.52 2.47
N GLU A 149 2.93 4.55 1.66
CA GLU A 149 1.77 5.43 1.84
C GLU A 149 0.45 4.64 1.80
N LEU A 150 0.31 3.71 0.85
CA LEU A 150 -0.84 2.81 0.76
C LEU A 150 -1.03 1.97 2.03
N LEU A 151 0.06 1.37 2.55
CA LEU A 151 0.01 0.58 3.77
C LEU A 151 -0.34 1.44 5.00
N GLN A 152 0.16 2.68 5.08
CA GLN A 152 -0.20 3.63 6.13
C GLN A 152 -1.70 3.98 6.05
N MET A 153 -2.20 4.30 4.86
CA MET A 153 -3.62 4.56 4.64
C MET A 153 -4.49 3.36 5.00
N TRP A 154 -4.04 2.13 4.69
CA TRP A 154 -4.77 0.92 5.01
C TRP A 154 -4.74 0.60 6.51
N SER A 155 -3.65 0.94 7.21
CA SER A 155 -3.40 0.59 8.63
C SER A 155 -4.47 1.04 9.62
N VAL A 156 -5.29 2.03 9.25
CA VAL A 156 -6.40 2.53 10.07
C VAL A 156 -7.60 1.57 10.09
N LYS A 157 -7.69 0.66 9.11
CA LYS A 157 -8.77 -0.32 9.01
C LYS A 157 -8.51 -1.52 9.94
N PRO A 158 -9.55 -2.10 10.57
CA PRO A 158 -9.38 -3.26 11.45
C PRO A 158 -8.87 -4.50 10.71
N GLU A 159 -9.15 -4.64 9.41
CA GLU A 159 -8.62 -5.72 8.60
C GLU A 159 -7.15 -5.58 8.21
N ALA A 160 -6.46 -4.50 8.59
CA ALA A 160 -5.10 -4.18 8.17
C ALA A 160 -4.02 -5.01 8.90
N THR A 161 -4.17 -6.33 8.89
CA THR A 161 -3.28 -7.30 9.52
C THR A 161 -2.28 -7.87 8.51
N VAL A 162 -1.15 -8.38 9.02
CA VAL A 162 -0.16 -9.09 8.20
C VAL A 162 -0.76 -10.31 7.51
N GLN A 163 -1.62 -11.06 8.21
CA GLN A 163 -2.33 -12.20 7.64
C GLN A 163 -3.16 -11.79 6.41
N ASN A 164 -3.92 -10.71 6.52
CA ASN A 164 -4.75 -10.25 5.41
C ASN A 164 -3.89 -9.69 4.28
N LEU A 165 -2.79 -8.99 4.58
CA LEU A 165 -1.85 -8.56 3.55
C LEU A 165 -1.29 -9.76 2.75
N ILE A 166 -0.90 -10.84 3.43
CA ILE A 166 -0.44 -12.07 2.78
C ILE A 166 -1.55 -12.64 1.88
N ALA A 167 -2.78 -12.70 2.36
CA ALA A 167 -3.92 -13.20 1.58
C ALA A 167 -4.15 -12.36 0.31
N LEU A 168 -4.14 -11.04 0.41
CA LEU A 168 -4.29 -10.13 -0.73
C LEU A 168 -3.16 -10.30 -1.75
N LEU A 169 -1.90 -10.45 -1.30
CA LEU A 169 -0.76 -10.67 -2.18
C LEU A 169 -0.84 -11.99 -2.95
N LYS A 170 -1.46 -13.00 -2.35
CA LYS A 170 -1.68 -14.32 -2.96
C LYS A 170 -2.95 -14.41 -3.80
N ASP A 171 -3.77 -13.36 -3.81
CA ASP A 171 -5.00 -13.32 -4.59
C ASP A 171 -4.72 -13.67 -6.06
N ILE A 172 -5.68 -14.32 -6.72
CA ILE A 172 -5.50 -14.86 -8.07
C ILE A 172 -5.23 -13.77 -9.11
N GLU A 173 -5.64 -12.52 -8.85
CA GLU A 173 -5.36 -11.42 -9.77
C GLU A 173 -3.97 -10.82 -9.52
N LEU A 174 -3.55 -10.72 -8.26
CA LEU A 174 -2.27 -10.11 -7.89
C LEU A 174 -1.09 -11.09 -8.00
N GLN A 175 -1.22 -12.33 -7.50
CA GLN A 175 -0.25 -13.43 -7.57
C GLN A 175 1.20 -13.05 -7.23
N ARG A 176 1.40 -12.10 -6.30
CA ARG A 176 2.73 -11.67 -5.85
C ARG A 176 3.26 -12.58 -4.74
N MET A 177 3.46 -13.85 -5.11
CA MET A 177 4.01 -14.88 -4.23
C MET A 177 5.42 -14.52 -3.72
N ASP A 178 6.20 -13.79 -4.52
CA ASP A 178 7.54 -13.32 -4.15
C ASP A 178 7.51 -12.31 -2.99
N VAL A 179 6.46 -11.48 -2.91
CA VAL A 179 6.25 -10.53 -1.81
C VAL A 179 5.63 -11.23 -0.62
N ALA A 180 4.62 -12.09 -0.84
CA ALA A 180 3.99 -12.88 0.20
C ALA A 180 5.04 -13.72 0.96
N LYS A 181 6.01 -14.30 0.24
CA LYS A 181 7.08 -15.10 0.83
C LYS A 181 7.94 -14.32 1.82
N ILE A 182 8.22 -13.04 1.57
CA ILE A 182 8.97 -12.18 2.50
C ILE A 182 8.24 -12.04 3.83
N LEU A 183 6.92 -11.83 3.78
CA LEU A 183 6.09 -11.71 4.97
C LEU A 183 6.03 -13.04 5.74
N GLU A 184 5.83 -14.15 5.03
CA GLU A 184 5.82 -15.49 5.63
C GLU A 184 7.14 -15.82 6.32
N ASP A 185 8.27 -15.59 5.65
CA ASP A 185 9.59 -15.84 6.22
C ASP A 185 9.81 -14.96 7.46
N TRP A 186 9.39 -13.70 7.42
CA TRP A 186 9.42 -12.84 8.60
C TRP A 186 8.54 -13.36 9.74
N VAL A 187 7.30 -13.77 9.47
CA VAL A 187 6.40 -14.36 10.47
C VAL A 187 7.04 -15.60 11.12
N GLU A 188 7.65 -16.46 10.31
CA GLU A 188 8.28 -17.71 10.72
C GLU A 188 9.69 -17.53 11.33
N ARG A 189 10.21 -16.30 11.36
CA ARG A 189 11.61 -15.96 11.74
C ARG A 189 12.66 -16.65 10.88
N LYS A 190 12.35 -16.98 9.63
CA LYS A 190 13.34 -17.43 8.65
C LYS A 190 14.09 -16.21 8.13
N GLY A 191 15.41 -16.18 8.30
CA GLY A 191 16.26 -15.07 7.81
C GLY A 191 16.59 -13.96 8.83
N SER A 192 16.35 -14.16 10.14
CA SER A 192 16.97 -13.36 11.21
C SER A 192 18.19 -14.11 11.77
N THR A 193 19.30 -14.08 11.05
CA THR A 193 20.63 -14.52 11.51
C THR A 193 21.62 -13.40 11.27
#